data_AF-A0A7I0J4B2-F1
#
_entry.id   AF-A0A7I0J4B2-F1
#
_cell.length_a   1.000
_cell.length_b   1.000
_cell.length_c   1.000
_cell.angle_alpha   90.00
_cell.angle_beta   90.00
_cell.angle_gamma   90.00
#
_symmetry.space_group_name_H-M   'P 1'
#
loop_
_entity.id
_entity.type
_entity.pdbx_description
1 polymer ?
#
loop_
_entity_poly.entity_id
_entity_poly.type
_entity_poly.pdbx_seq_one_letter_code
_entity_poly.pdbx_strand_id
1 'polypeptide(L)' 'FMVPVNDWTQFPEAIRRKLMLELAGPASPQWAAEEAAHPPIVRIDDRPAADCQAGEKMWRNRGWGMP' A
#
# COMPACT_ATOMS: atom_id res chain seq x y z
N PHE A 1 -8.55 -16.60 -5.93
CA PHE A 1 -7.60 -16.99 -7.01
C PHE A 1 -7.99 -18.36 -7.58
N MET A 2 -7.38 -18.82 -8.68
CA MET A 2 -7.70 -20.12 -9.31
C MET A 2 -6.45 -21.00 -9.38
N VAL A 3 -6.56 -22.27 -8.95
CA VAL A 3 -5.50 -23.27 -9.06
C VAL A 3 -5.86 -24.20 -10.23
N PRO A 4 -5.07 -24.26 -11.31
CA PRO A 4 -5.36 -25.12 -12.45
C PRO A 4 -5.12 -26.59 -12.08
N VAL A 5 -5.94 -27.48 -12.63
CA VAL A 5 -5.87 -28.92 -12.42
C VAL A 5 -5.94 -29.58 -13.80
N ASN A 6 -4.98 -30.45 -14.12
CA ASN A 6 -4.92 -31.11 -15.43
C ASN A 6 -5.49 -32.53 -15.41
N ASP A 7 -5.59 -33.15 -14.23
CA ASP A 7 -6.12 -34.50 -14.04
C ASP A 7 -6.81 -34.65 -12.67
N TRP A 8 -7.76 -35.59 -12.56
CA TRP A 8 -8.55 -35.80 -11.34
C TRP A 8 -7.70 -36.21 -10.13
N THR A 9 -6.57 -36.90 -10.34
CA THR A 9 -5.65 -37.30 -9.25
C THR A 9 -5.02 -36.10 -8.52
N GLN A 10 -4.96 -34.94 -9.16
CA GLN A 10 -4.39 -33.70 -8.61
C GLN A 10 -5.41 -32.92 -7.75
N PHE A 11 -6.70 -33.22 -7.89
CA PHE A 11 -7.78 -32.47 -7.23
C PHE A 11 -7.64 -32.37 -5.70
N PRO A 12 -7.27 -33.43 -4.96
CA PRO A 12 -7.15 -33.35 -3.50
C PRO A 12 -6.04 -32.39 -3.04
N GLU A 13 -4.92 -32.35 -3.75
CA GLU A 13 -3.80 -31.46 -3.45
C GLU A 13 -4.14 -30.02 -3.85
N ALA A 14 -4.73 -29.82 -5.02
CA ALA A 14 -5.15 -28.52 -5.52
C ALA A 14 -6.18 -27.83 -4.60
N ILE A 15 -7.18 -28.57 -4.10
CA ILE A 15 -8.16 -28.05 -3.13
C ILE A 15 -7.50 -27.72 -1.80
N ARG A 16 -6.59 -28.57 -1.29
CA ARG A 16 -5.87 -28.29 -0.03
C ARG A 16 -5.05 -27.00 -0.14
N ARG A 17 -4.30 -26.85 -1.23
CA ARG A 17 -3.50 -25.64 -1.49
C ARG A 17 -4.39 -24.41 -1.61
N LYS A 18 -5.52 -24.51 -2.32
CA LYS A 18 -6.49 -23.43 -2.41
C LYS A 18 -7.02 -23.05 -1.04
N LEU A 19 -7.47 -24.00 -0.24
CA LEU A 19 -8.02 -23.72 1.08
C LEU A 19 -7.00 -23.06 2.01
N MET A 20 -5.76 -23.55 2.02
CA MET A 20 -4.69 -22.93 2.81
C MET A 20 -4.44 -21.47 2.41
N LEU A 21 -4.39 -21.19 1.12
CA LEU A 21 -4.14 -19.84 0.61
C LEU A 21 -5.29 -18.86 0.90
N GLU A 22 -6.54 -19.32 0.89
CA GLU A 22 -7.69 -18.49 1.30
C GLU A 22 -7.67 -18.21 2.82
N LEU A 23 -7.21 -19.16 3.64
CA LEU A 23 -7.13 -19.02 5.10
C LEU A 23 -5.90 -18.23 5.57
N ALA A 24 -4.79 -18.28 4.84
CA ALA A 24 -3.53 -17.61 5.22
C ALA A 24 -3.33 -16.25 4.53
N GLY A 25 -4.23 -15.86 3.61
CA GLY A 25 -4.12 -14.62 2.86
C GLY A 25 -4.60 -13.38 3.62
N PRO A 26 -4.33 -12.16 3.10
CA PRO A 26 -4.75 -10.90 3.72
C PRO A 26 -6.26 -10.73 3.91
N ALA A 27 -7.07 -11.51 3.17
CA ALA A 27 -8.52 -11.52 3.32
C ALA A 27 -9.01 -12.44 4.45
N SER A 28 -8.10 -13.14 5.16
CA SER A 28 -8.51 -14.07 6.21
C SER A 28 -8.94 -13.33 7.48
N PRO A 29 -9.88 -13.90 8.27
CA PRO A 29 -10.29 -13.30 9.53
C PRO A 29 -9.15 -13.10 10.53
N GLN A 30 -8.15 -14.00 10.51
CA GLN A 30 -6.98 -13.89 11.38
C GLN A 30 -6.13 -12.67 10.99
N TRP A 31 -5.87 -12.48 9.69
CA TRP A 31 -5.14 -11.31 9.19
C TRP A 31 -5.84 -10.01 9.54
N ALA A 32 -7.16 -9.94 9.33
CA ALA A 32 -7.94 -8.75 9.67
C ALA A 32 -7.89 -8.41 11.17
N ALA A 33 -7.91 -9.43 12.05
CA ALA A 33 -7.78 -9.24 13.48
C ALA A 33 -6.38 -8.75 13.88
N GLU A 34 -5.33 -9.30 13.25
CA GLU A 34 -3.95 -8.87 13.49
C GLU A 34 -3.70 -7.44 13.00
N GLU A 35 -4.21 -7.07 11.83
CA GLU A 35 -4.11 -5.70 11.29
C GLU A 35 -4.88 -4.70 12.15
N ALA A 36 -6.04 -5.08 12.69
CA ALA A 36 -6.78 -4.24 13.64
C ALA A 36 -6.02 -4.04 14.96
N ALA A 37 -5.31 -5.07 15.45
CA ALA A 37 -4.48 -4.99 16.64
C ALA A 37 -3.17 -4.22 16.40
N HIS A 38 -2.63 -4.33 15.20
CA HIS A 38 -1.35 -3.77 14.78
C HIS A 38 -1.50 -3.06 13.43
N PRO A 39 -2.11 -1.85 13.42
CA PRO A 39 -2.40 -1.16 12.17
C PRO A 39 -1.10 -0.78 11.44
N PRO A 40 -1.09 -0.87 10.10
CA PRO A 40 0.10 -0.52 9.32
C PRO A 40 0.40 0.98 9.47
N ILE A 41 1.67 1.29 9.76
CA ILE A 41 2.14 2.68 9.84
C ILE A 41 2.36 3.18 8.42
N VAL A 42 1.45 4.02 7.92
CA VAL A 42 1.58 4.68 6.61
C VAL A 42 2.23 6.04 6.79
N ARG A 43 3.27 6.33 5.99
CA ARG A 43 3.85 7.68 5.93
C ARG A 43 2.85 8.65 5.31
N ILE A 44 2.51 9.70 6.06
CA ILE A 44 1.55 10.73 5.62
C ILE A 44 2.14 11.66 4.54
N ASP A 45 3.47 11.82 4.50
CA ASP A 45 4.13 12.66 3.49
C ASP A 45 5.48 12.06 3.10
N ASP A 46 5.68 11.86 1.80
CA ASP A 46 6.96 11.47 1.16
C ASP A 46 7.38 12.49 0.09
N ARG A 47 6.73 13.66 0.07
CA ARG A 47 7.08 14.73 -0.85
C ARG A 47 8.35 15.43 -0.39
N PRO A 48 9.16 15.95 -1.33
CA PRO A 48 10.29 16.81 -0.98
C PRO A 48 9.81 17.97 -0.08
N ALA A 49 10.66 18.37 0.86
CA ALA A 49 10.35 19.40 1.84
C ALA A 49 9.73 20.63 1.17
N ALA A 50 8.53 21.00 1.62
CA ALA A 50 7.85 22.18 1.12
C ALA A 50 8.59 23.44 1.58
N ASP A 51 8.87 24.36 0.65
CA ASP A 51 9.40 25.68 0.99
C ASP A 51 8.25 26.58 1.49
N CYS A 52 8.03 26.58 2.80
CA CYS A 52 7.02 27.44 3.44
C CYS A 52 7.24 28.95 3.21
N GLN A 53 8.42 29.35 2.72
CA GLN A 53 8.75 30.74 2.38
C GLN A 53 8.74 31.02 0.88
N ALA A 54 8.27 30.09 0.04
CA ALA A 54 8.24 30.27 -1.41
C ALA A 54 7.52 31.57 -1.81
N GLY A 55 6.38 31.89 -1.18
CA GLY A 55 5.64 33.13 -1.43
C GLY A 55 6.43 34.40 -1.09
N GLU A 56 7.14 34.39 0.04
CA GLU A 56 7.96 35.51 0.51
C GLU A 56 9.21 35.70 -0.37
N LYS A 57 9.87 34.62 -0.77
CA LYS A 57 11.01 34.66 -1.70
C LYS A 57 10.57 35.20 -3.07
N MET A 58 9.42 34.76 -3.57
CA MET A 58 8.83 35.29 -4.79
C MET A 58 8.45 36.76 -4.66
N TRP A 59 8.02 37.22 -3.48
CA TRP A 59 7.72 38.63 -3.22
C TRP A 59 8.99 39.50 -3.18
N ARG A 60 10.03 39.06 -2.49
CA ARG A 60 11.33 39.75 -2.45
C ARG A 60 12.04 39.81 -3.81
N ASN A 61 11.84 38.80 -4.67
CA ASN A 61 12.36 38.79 -6.04
C ASN A 61 11.52 39.56 -7.06
N ARG A 62 10.48 40.30 -6.64
CA ARG A 62 9.77 41.24 -7.52
C ARG A 62 10.58 42.52 -7.59
N GLY A 63 11.66 42.50 -8.36
CA GLY A 63 12.37 43.71 -8.73
C GLY A 63 11.43 44.64 -9.49
N TRP A 64 10.89 45.65 -8.81
CA TRP A 64 10.47 46.86 -9.49
C TRP A 64 11.75 47.52 -9.96
N GLY A 65 12.10 47.26 -11.22
CA GLY A 65 13.13 48.00 -11.92
C GLY A 65 12.81 49.49 -11.84
N MET A 66 13.68 50.22 -11.18
CA MET A 66 14.12 51.56 -11.53
C MET A 66 15.58 51.69 -11.07
N PRO A 67 16.41 52.46 -11.80
CA PRO A 67 17.85 52.23 -12.00
C PRO A 67 18.72 52.24 -10.74
#